data_AF-A0A8C0H1T5-F1
#
_entry.id   AF-A0A8C0H1T5-F1
#
_cell.length_a   1.000
_cell.length_b   1.000
_cell.length_c   1.000
_cell.angle_alpha   90.00
_cell.angle_beta   90.00
_cell.angle_gamma   90.00
#
_symmetry.space_group_name_H-M   'P 1'
#
loop_
_entity.id
_entity.type
_entity.pdbx_description
1 polymer ?
#
loop_
_entity_poly.entity_id
_entity_poly.type
_entity_poly.pdbx_seq_one_letter_code
_entity_poly.pdbx_strand_id
1 'polypeptide(L)'
;SSQAGRLSNAPLWLEMEDFLTCKICYDLYTVPKILPCLHSYCQHCLEPLVRDRALQCPECRLQTDVPGGASSLKTNFFINSLLELFQIKHNRDLACTVCSDAQKILTAAARCLDCKDFLCQSCTQESFCLNGPSLQAIQIALYDCHVIIYHFTDFCVIHKFYLQ
;
A
#
# COMPACT_ATOMS: atom_id res chain seq x y z
N SER A 1 -25.61 -30.14 22.15
CA SER A 1 -25.80 -29.05 21.18
C SER A 1 -24.44 -28.43 20.91
N SER A 2 -23.76 -28.96 19.89
CA SER A 2 -22.41 -28.56 19.47
C SER A 2 -22.50 -27.35 18.53
N GLN A 3 -21.88 -26.23 18.90
CA GLN A 3 -21.45 -25.23 17.92
C GLN A 3 -19.93 -25.12 18.02
N ALA A 4 -19.27 -26.00 17.27
CA ALA A 4 -17.87 -25.82 16.90
C ALA A 4 -17.80 -24.63 15.95
N GLY A 5 -17.04 -23.61 16.32
CA GLY A 5 -16.73 -22.47 15.47
C GLY A 5 -16.09 -22.97 14.18
N ARG A 6 -16.68 -22.60 13.05
CA ARG A 6 -16.07 -22.76 11.73
C ARG A 6 -14.81 -21.90 11.70
N LEU A 7 -13.65 -22.52 11.84
CA LEU A 7 -12.41 -21.94 11.35
C LEU A 7 -12.55 -21.90 9.83
N SER A 8 -12.75 -20.71 9.27
CA SER A 8 -12.71 -20.49 7.84
C SER A 8 -11.30 -20.82 7.34
N ASN A 9 -11.17 -21.84 6.50
CA ASN A 9 -9.95 -22.11 5.71
C ASN A 9 -9.73 -21.06 4.60
N ALA A 10 -10.16 -19.83 4.82
CA ALA A 10 -9.88 -18.73 3.92
C ALA A 10 -8.38 -18.45 3.99
N PRO A 11 -7.67 -18.42 2.87
CA PRO A 11 -6.26 -18.11 2.94
C PRO A 11 -6.10 -16.65 3.41
N LEU A 12 -5.09 -16.39 4.25
CA LEU A 12 -4.86 -15.16 5.05
C LEU A 12 -5.02 -13.81 4.31
N TRP A 13 -4.99 -13.82 2.99
CA TRP A 13 -5.13 -12.65 2.12
C TRP A 13 -6.58 -12.20 1.94
N LEU A 14 -7.56 -13.12 1.96
CA LEU A 14 -8.99 -12.75 1.93
C LEU A 14 -9.38 -11.97 3.19
N GLU A 15 -8.86 -12.39 4.35
CA GLU A 15 -9.09 -11.70 5.62
C GLU A 15 -8.46 -10.30 5.64
N MET A 16 -7.36 -10.11 4.90
CA MET A 16 -6.69 -8.82 4.80
C MET A 16 -7.39 -7.88 3.81
N GLU A 17 -7.96 -8.40 2.72
CA GLU A 17 -8.80 -7.62 1.80
C GLU A 17 -10.05 -7.08 2.51
N ASP A 18 -10.72 -7.90 3.32
CA ASP A 18 -11.88 -7.50 4.12
C ASP A 18 -11.59 -6.36 5.12
N PHE A 19 -10.34 -6.25 5.59
CA PHE A 19 -9.87 -5.17 6.45
C PHE A 19 -9.56 -3.88 5.66
N LEU A 20 -9.22 -4.02 4.38
CA LEU A 20 -8.85 -2.91 3.48
C LEU A 20 -10.00 -2.43 2.59
N THR A 21 -11.20 -2.97 2.79
CA THR A 21 -12.42 -2.57 2.10
C THR A 21 -13.23 -1.56 2.90
N CYS A 22 -13.74 -0.54 2.21
CA CYS A 22 -14.64 0.44 2.77
C CYS A 22 -16.03 -0.16 2.99
N LYS A 23 -16.61 0.05 4.18
CA LYS A 23 -17.95 -0.48 4.51
C LYS A 23 -19.13 0.25 3.85
N ILE A 24 -18.88 1.28 3.04
CA ILE A 24 -19.92 2.02 2.29
C ILE A 24 -19.96 1.57 0.82
N CYS A 25 -18.83 1.67 0.11
CA CYS A 25 -18.76 1.27 -1.30
C CYS A 25 -18.39 -0.20 -1.52
N TYR A 26 -17.88 -0.88 -0.49
CA TYR A 26 -17.40 -2.28 -0.54
C TYR A 26 -16.18 -2.51 -1.45
N ASP A 27 -15.56 -1.43 -1.93
CA ASP A 27 -14.27 -1.47 -2.63
C ASP A 27 -13.10 -1.22 -1.67
N LEU A 28 -11.88 -1.48 -2.13
CA LEU A 28 -10.66 -1.05 -1.43
C LEU A 28 -10.69 0.46 -1.13
N TYR A 29 -10.16 0.85 0.04
CA TYR A 29 -10.18 2.26 0.43
C TYR A 29 -9.49 3.17 -0.60
N THR A 30 -10.13 4.31 -0.88
CA THR A 30 -9.57 5.42 -1.66
C THR A 30 -9.62 6.68 -0.80
N VAL A 31 -8.45 7.28 -0.55
CA VAL A 31 -8.31 8.43 0.37
C VAL A 31 -9.06 8.20 1.69
N PRO A 32 -8.69 7.15 2.47
CA PRO A 32 -9.42 6.78 3.68
C PRO A 32 -9.37 7.91 4.72
N LYS A 33 -10.54 8.32 5.21
CA LYS A 33 -10.72 9.30 6.28
C LYS A 33 -11.10 8.59 7.57
N ILE A 34 -10.48 8.99 8.68
CA ILE A 34 -10.75 8.43 10.01
C ILE A 34 -11.64 9.38 10.83
N LEU A 35 -12.72 8.84 11.38
CA LEU A 35 -13.57 9.55 12.34
C LEU A 35 -12.99 9.47 13.76
N PRO A 36 -13.42 10.32 14.71
CA PRO A 36 -13.01 10.24 16.12
C PRO A 36 -13.34 8.90 16.79
N CYS A 37 -14.33 8.17 16.29
CA CYS A 37 -14.66 6.80 16.73
C CYS A 37 -13.74 5.72 16.13
N LEU A 38 -12.69 6.10 15.40
CA LEU A 38 -11.71 5.26 14.72
C LEU A 38 -12.22 4.44 13.52
N HIS A 39 -13.50 4.54 13.17
CA HIS A 39 -14.00 3.98 11.91
C HIS A 39 -13.49 4.80 10.71
N SER A 40 -13.17 4.10 9.62
CA SER A 40 -12.59 4.70 8.41
C SER A 40 -13.46 4.45 7.20
N TYR A 41 -13.51 5.42 6.29
CA TYR A 41 -14.29 5.35 5.03
C TYR A 41 -13.57 6.14 3.94
N CYS A 42 -13.85 5.85 2.66
CA CYS A 42 -13.36 6.70 1.57
C CYS A 42 -13.89 8.13 1.72
N GLN A 43 -13.07 9.13 1.37
CA GLN A 43 -13.52 10.53 1.43
C GLN A 43 -14.83 10.74 0.64
N HIS A 44 -14.88 10.25 -0.60
CA HIS A 44 -16.06 10.37 -1.46
C HIS A 44 -17.31 9.67 -0.90
N CYS A 45 -17.13 8.64 -0.05
CA CYS A 45 -18.24 7.96 0.62
C CYS A 45 -18.82 8.79 1.79
N LEU A 46 -17.98 9.62 2.42
CA LEU A 46 -18.39 10.48 3.53
C LEU A 46 -18.98 11.80 3.06
N GLU A 47 -18.52 12.34 1.93
CA GLU A 47 -19.01 13.58 1.33
C GLU A 47 -20.55 13.69 1.29
N PRO A 48 -21.31 12.70 0.78
CA PRO A 48 -22.78 12.76 0.75
C PRO A 48 -23.45 12.59 2.13
N LEU A 49 -22.70 12.16 3.15
CA LEU A 49 -23.22 11.96 4.51
C LEU A 49 -23.09 13.21 5.40
N VAL A 50 -22.33 14.21 4.96
CA VAL A 50 -22.21 15.48 5.68
C VAL A 50 -23.52 16.26 5.57
N ARG A 51 -24.12 16.59 6.71
CA ARG A 51 -25.32 17.45 6.81
C ARG A 51 -25.10 18.48 7.89
N ASP A 52 -25.39 19.75 7.59
CA ASP A 52 -25.26 20.86 8.55
C ASP A 52 -23.91 20.90 9.27
N ARG A 53 -22.81 20.64 8.54
CA ARG A 53 -21.44 20.57 9.08
C ARG A 53 -21.21 19.46 10.11
N ALA A 54 -22.08 18.48 10.19
CA ALA A 54 -21.93 17.29 11.01
C ALA A 54 -21.96 16.03 10.15
N LEU A 55 -21.36 14.97 10.68
CA LEU A 55 -21.39 13.64 10.09
C LEU A 55 -21.67 12.61 11.18
N GLN A 56 -22.56 11.67 10.90
CA GLN A 56 -22.85 10.57 11.79
C GLN A 56 -22.19 9.30 11.27
N CYS A 57 -21.41 8.62 12.12
CA CYS A 57 -20.77 7.36 11.74
C CYS A 57 -21.82 6.30 11.37
N PRO A 58 -21.73 5.64 10.20
CA PRO A 58 -22.64 4.57 9.79
C PRO A 58 -22.66 3.37 10.75
N GLU A 59 -21.54 3.08 11.40
CA GLU A 59 -21.39 1.88 12.26
C GLU A 59 -21.79 2.15 13.71
N CYS A 60 -21.16 3.12 14.36
CA CYS A 60 -21.36 3.38 15.79
C CYS A 60 -22.33 4.53 16.10
N ARG A 61 -22.82 5.24 15.06
CA ARG A 61 -23.73 6.39 15.18
C ARG A 61 -23.17 7.59 15.96
N LEU A 62 -21.88 7.61 16.28
CA LEU A 62 -21.23 8.80 16.85
C LEU A 62 -21.35 9.97 15.87
N GLN A 63 -21.90 11.09 16.36
CA GLN A 63 -21.97 12.34 15.62
C GLN A 63 -20.65 13.10 15.79
N THR A 64 -20.13 13.67 14.71
CA THR A 64 -18.88 14.40 14.66
C THR A 64 -19.06 15.70 13.89
N ASP A 65 -18.63 16.81 14.48
CA ASP A 65 -18.58 18.08 13.77
C ASP A 65 -17.44 18.07 12.75
N VAL A 66 -17.80 18.39 11.52
CA VAL A 66 -16.93 18.47 10.34
C VAL A 66 -17.19 19.80 9.61
N PRO A 67 -16.78 20.94 10.20
CA PRO A 67 -17.05 22.27 9.64
C PRO A 67 -16.46 22.48 8.23
N GLY A 68 -15.37 21.78 7.91
CA GLY A 68 -14.77 21.76 6.57
C GLY A 68 -15.23 20.58 5.69
N GLY A 69 -16.29 19.87 6.08
CA GLY A 69 -16.78 18.68 5.39
C GLY A 69 -15.86 17.47 5.53
N ALA A 70 -16.13 16.41 4.77
CA ALA A 70 -15.42 15.14 4.86
C ALA A 70 -13.92 15.25 4.52
N SER A 71 -13.54 16.17 3.63
CA SER A 71 -12.15 16.41 3.26
C SER A 71 -11.30 16.93 4.43
N SER A 72 -11.92 17.63 5.40
CA SER A 72 -11.26 18.14 6.61
C SER A 72 -10.90 17.05 7.63
N LEU A 73 -11.46 15.85 7.49
CA LEU A 73 -11.09 14.71 8.33
C LEU A 73 -9.66 14.27 8.05
N LYS A 74 -9.00 13.74 9.08
CA LYS A 74 -7.65 13.19 8.96
C LYS A 74 -7.66 11.97 8.04
N THR A 75 -6.64 11.86 7.21
CA THR A 75 -6.42 10.67 6.39
C THR A 75 -5.84 9.54 7.26
N ASN A 76 -6.36 8.32 7.12
CA ASN A 76 -5.82 7.14 7.78
C ASN A 76 -4.61 6.60 7.01
N PHE A 77 -3.43 7.12 7.31
CA PHE A 77 -2.19 6.70 6.67
C PHE A 77 -1.82 5.23 6.92
N PHE A 78 -2.29 4.64 8.03
CA PHE A 78 -2.05 3.23 8.30
C PHE A 78 -2.74 2.33 7.26
N ILE A 79 -4.01 2.62 6.93
CA ILE A 79 -4.72 1.92 5.86
C ILE A 79 -4.01 2.10 4.51
N ASN A 80 -3.52 3.31 4.20
CA ASN A 80 -2.77 3.55 2.96
C ASN A 80 -1.50 2.68 2.89
N SER A 81 -0.73 2.59 3.98
CA SER A 81 0.47 1.75 4.03
C SER A 81 0.13 0.27 3.83
N LEU A 82 -1.00 -0.20 4.39
CA LEU A 82 -1.44 -1.58 4.21
C LEU A 82 -1.96 -1.85 2.79
N LEU A 83 -2.71 -0.93 2.19
CA LEU A 83 -3.15 -1.01 0.79
C LEU A 83 -1.95 -1.10 -0.16
N GLU A 84 -0.92 -0.31 0.09
CA GLU A 84 0.32 -0.31 -0.67
C GLU A 84 0.99 -1.69 -0.60
N LEU A 85 1.11 -2.29 0.59
CA LEU A 85 1.64 -3.64 0.77
C LEU A 85 0.75 -4.72 0.12
N PHE A 86 -0.57 -4.57 0.21
CA PHE A 86 -1.53 -5.49 -0.39
C PHE A 86 -1.41 -5.50 -1.91
N GLN A 87 -1.37 -4.32 -2.55
CA GLN A 87 -1.21 -4.19 -4.00
C GLN A 87 0.11 -4.76 -4.48
N ILE A 88 1.20 -4.54 -3.74
CA ILE A 88 2.53 -5.08 -4.07
C ILE A 88 2.54 -6.61 -4.05
N LYS A 89 1.87 -7.25 -3.09
CA LYS A 89 1.85 -8.72 -2.96
C LYS A 89 0.88 -9.42 -3.91
N HIS A 90 -0.19 -8.74 -4.31
CA HIS A 90 -1.28 -9.35 -5.08
C HIS A 90 -1.33 -8.93 -6.54
N ASN A 91 -0.75 -7.80 -6.91
CA ASN A 91 -0.65 -7.39 -8.30
C ASN A 91 0.63 -7.94 -8.94
N ARG A 92 0.47 -8.91 -9.85
CA ARG A 92 1.60 -9.51 -10.58
C ARG A 92 2.01 -8.72 -11.83
N ASP A 93 1.18 -7.77 -12.23
CA ASP A 93 1.35 -7.00 -13.47
C ASP A 93 1.78 -5.56 -13.16
N LEU A 94 2.58 -5.38 -12.10
CA LEU A 94 3.17 -4.09 -11.78
C LEU A 94 4.17 -3.73 -12.87
N ALA A 95 3.97 -2.59 -13.52
CA ALA A 95 4.86 -2.11 -14.57
C ALA A 95 6.03 -1.30 -13.99
N CYS A 96 7.17 -1.38 -14.64
CA CYS A 96 8.31 -0.51 -14.35
C CYS A 96 7.95 0.95 -14.62
N THR A 97 8.05 1.80 -13.60
CA THR A 97 7.76 3.24 -13.71
C THR A 97 8.67 3.90 -14.74
N VAL A 98 9.95 3.54 -14.76
CA VAL A 98 10.98 4.13 -15.64
C VAL A 98 10.78 3.75 -17.11
N CYS A 99 10.38 2.51 -17.39
CA CYS A 99 10.22 2.03 -18.77
C CYS A 99 8.87 2.36 -19.38
N SER A 100 7.90 2.76 -18.55
CA SER A 100 6.55 3.13 -19.01
C SER A 100 6.60 4.30 -19.99
N ASP A 101 7.49 5.28 -19.76
CA ASP A 101 7.70 6.42 -20.66
C ASP A 101 8.34 6.03 -22.01
N ALA A 102 9.04 4.89 -22.05
CA ALA A 102 9.71 4.36 -23.23
C ALA A 102 8.80 3.45 -24.09
N GLN A 103 7.48 3.46 -23.86
CA GLN A 103 6.49 2.57 -24.50
C GLN A 103 6.77 1.07 -24.32
N LYS A 104 7.54 0.70 -23.29
CA LYS A 104 7.82 -0.70 -22.94
C LYS A 104 7.16 -1.04 -21.61
N ILE A 105 6.13 -1.87 -21.66
CA ILE A 105 5.48 -2.40 -20.46
C ILE A 105 6.31 -3.58 -19.96
N LEU A 106 7.32 -3.28 -19.14
CA LEU A 106 8.15 -4.30 -18.49
C LEU A 106 7.64 -4.54 -17.08
N THR A 107 7.54 -5.82 -16.68
CA THR A 107 7.14 -6.20 -15.33
C THR A 107 8.21 -5.76 -14.32
N ALA A 108 7.76 -5.19 -13.22
CA ALA A 108 8.58 -4.80 -12.09
C ALA A 108 9.14 -6.06 -11.42
N ALA A 109 10.41 -5.99 -11.03
CA ALA A 109 11.08 -7.01 -10.23
C ALA A 109 11.30 -6.52 -8.78
N ALA A 110 11.30 -5.20 -8.56
CA ALA A 110 11.57 -4.60 -7.27
C ALA A 110 10.88 -3.24 -7.09
N ARG A 111 10.87 -2.74 -5.86
CA ARG A 111 10.36 -1.39 -5.54
C ARG A 111 11.35 -0.62 -4.68
N CYS A 112 11.57 0.66 -5.02
CA CYS A 112 12.35 1.58 -4.19
C CYS A 112 11.53 1.99 -2.96
N LEU A 113 12.13 2.00 -1.76
CA LEU A 113 11.42 2.39 -0.54
C LEU A 113 11.33 3.91 -0.37
N ASP A 114 12.28 4.66 -0.91
CA ASP A 114 12.31 6.12 -0.82
C ASP A 114 11.43 6.76 -1.90
N CYS A 115 11.62 6.37 -3.16
CA CYS A 115 10.90 6.93 -4.29
C CYS A 115 9.55 6.25 -4.55
N LYS A 116 9.30 5.07 -3.95
CA LYS A 116 8.12 4.22 -4.19
C LYS A 116 7.97 3.70 -5.64
N ASP A 117 8.96 3.95 -6.49
CA ASP A 117 9.00 3.54 -7.89
C ASP A 117 9.18 2.03 -8.05
N PHE A 118 8.50 1.47 -9.05
CA PHE A 118 8.63 0.09 -9.48
C PHE A 118 9.71 -0.03 -10.56
N LEU A 119 10.63 -0.98 -10.40
CA LEU A 119 11.79 -1.15 -11.26
C LEU A 119 11.82 -2.55 -11.86
N CYS A 120 11.98 -2.68 -13.18
CA CYS A 120 12.27 -3.96 -13.82
C CYS A 120 13.71 -4.41 -13.52
N GLN A 121 14.03 -5.66 -13.84
CA GLN A 121 15.36 -6.23 -13.59
C GLN A 121 16.51 -5.36 -14.14
N SER A 122 16.38 -4.80 -15.34
CA SER A 122 17.40 -3.91 -15.92
C SER A 122 17.54 -2.60 -15.14
N CYS A 123 16.43 -1.94 -14.79
CA CYS A 123 16.46 -0.69 -14.04
C CYS A 123 17.00 -0.85 -12.61
N THR A 124 16.84 -2.04 -12.01
CA THR A 124 17.45 -2.33 -10.70
C THR A 124 18.98 -2.43 -10.74
N GLN A 125 19.56 -2.80 -11.89
CA GLN A 125 21.01 -2.97 -12.05
C GLN A 125 21.71 -1.67 -12.42
N GLU A 126 21.03 -0.78 -13.15
CA GLU A 126 21.63 0.45 -13.69
C GLU A 126 21.51 1.66 -12.74
N SER A 127 21.06 1.49 -11.49
CA SER A 127 20.98 2.56 -10.47
C SER A 127 20.14 3.78 -10.86
N PHE A 128 19.12 3.61 -11.70
CA PHE A 128 18.20 4.70 -12.08
C PHE A 128 17.08 4.86 -11.05
N CYS A 129 17.28 5.73 -10.04
CA CYS A 129 16.18 6.35 -9.31
C CYS A 129 15.97 7.77 -9.86
N LEU A 130 14.73 8.11 -10.24
CA LEU A 130 14.41 9.40 -10.87
C LEU A 130 14.70 10.62 -9.96
N ASN A 131 14.85 10.43 -8.65
CA ASN A 131 14.90 11.51 -7.67
C ASN A 131 16.03 11.41 -6.61
N GLY A 132 17.09 10.60 -6.77
CA GLY A 132 18.13 10.51 -5.72
C GLY A 132 19.49 9.96 -6.15
N PRO A 133 20.61 10.46 -5.57
CA PRO A 133 21.93 9.88 -5.76
C PRO A 133 22.11 8.67 -4.81
N SER A 134 22.65 7.58 -5.34
CA SER A 134 23.07 6.34 -4.63
C SER A 134 21.97 5.54 -3.92
N LEU A 135 21.73 4.34 -4.46
CA LEU A 135 20.91 3.23 -3.96
C LEU A 135 20.87 3.11 -2.42
N GLN A 136 19.78 3.59 -1.80
CA GLN A 136 19.38 3.17 -0.46
C GLN A 136 18.12 2.30 -0.58
N ALA A 137 18.25 1.06 -0.12
CA ALA A 137 17.23 0.02 0.04
C ALA A 137 16.16 -0.14 -1.08
N ILE A 138 16.44 -1.04 -2.03
CA ILE A 138 15.40 -1.62 -2.91
C ILE A 138 14.88 -2.90 -2.24
N GLN A 139 13.56 -3.04 -2.08
CA GLN A 139 12.95 -4.30 -1.67
C GLN A 139 12.80 -5.20 -2.91
N ILE A 140 13.52 -6.33 -2.91
CA ILE A 140 13.47 -7.34 -3.97
C ILE A 140 12.71 -8.55 -3.42
N ALA A 141 11.45 -8.71 -3.84
CA ALA A 141 10.71 -9.97 -3.90
C ALA A 141 9.22 -9.65 -4.01
N LEU A 142 8.70 -9.55 -5.23
CA LEU A 142 7.25 -9.55 -5.47
C LEU A 142 6.65 -10.96 -5.38
N TYR A 143 7.47 -12.02 -5.28
CA TYR A 143 7.00 -13.38 -5.56
C TYR A 143 7.39 -14.49 -4.58
N ASP A 144 8.38 -14.35 -3.70
CA ASP A 144 8.60 -15.29 -2.59
C ASP A 144 9.68 -14.77 -1.63
N CYS A 145 9.43 -14.90 -0.32
CA CYS A 145 10.32 -14.62 0.82
C CYS A 145 11.05 -13.26 0.87
N HIS A 146 10.85 -12.53 1.97
CA HIS A 146 11.53 -11.27 2.31
C HIS A 146 13.04 -11.27 2.01
N VAL A 147 13.47 -10.46 1.04
CA VAL A 147 14.84 -9.93 1.03
C VAL A 147 14.74 -8.41 1.09
N ILE A 148 14.90 -7.86 2.29
CA ILE A 148 15.18 -6.44 2.48
C ILE A 148 16.69 -6.28 2.30
N ILE A 149 17.12 -5.67 1.21
CA ILE A 149 18.53 -5.29 1.06
C ILE A 149 18.71 -3.98 1.84
N TYR A 150 19.18 -4.09 3.08
CA TYR A 150 19.70 -2.95 3.82
C TYR A 150 21.08 -2.61 3.27
N HIS A 151 21.21 -1.47 2.59
CA HIS A 151 22.54 -0.90 2.38
C HIS A 151 22.87 -0.03 3.60
N PHE A 152 23.75 -0.53 4.47
CA PHE A 152 24.44 0.35 5.40
C PHE A 152 25.45 1.16 4.58
N THR A 153 25.32 2.49 4.61
CA THR A 153 26.39 3.38 4.19
C THR A 153 27.59 3.09 5.08
N ASP A 154 28.56 2.33 4.55
CA ASP A 154 29.99 2.63 4.56
C ASP A 154 30.74 1.38 4.07
N PHE A 155 31.56 1.56 3.03
CA PHE A 155 32.40 0.57 2.32
C PHE A 155 31.79 -0.13 1.09
N CYS A 156 32.09 0.47 -0.07
CA CYS A 156 32.01 -0.15 -1.39
C CYS A 156 33.25 -1.03 -1.63
N VAL A 157 33.18 -2.33 -1.31
CA VAL A 157 34.05 -3.39 -1.86
C VAL A 157 33.23 -4.69 -1.78
N ILE A 158 33.06 -5.48 -2.84
CA ILE A 158 33.71 -6.79 -3.03
C ILE A 158 33.15 -7.36 -4.35
N HIS A 159 33.97 -7.48 -5.39
CA HIS A 159 34.75 -8.68 -5.72
C HIS A 159 33.90 -9.95 -5.95
N LYS A 160 34.01 -10.44 -7.19
CA LYS A 160 33.74 -11.81 -7.64
C LYS A 160 33.92 -12.85 -6.54
N PHE A 161 32.91 -13.68 -6.34
CA PHE A 161 33.12 -15.08 -5.97
C PHE A 161 32.12 -15.96 -6.73
N TYR A 162 32.56 -16.48 -7.87
CA TYR A 162 32.56 -17.91 -8.16
C TYR A 162 33.64 -18.18 -9.24
N LEU A 163 34.46 -19.21 -9.00
CA LEU A 163 35.65 -19.70 -9.74
C LEU A 163 37.01 -19.10 -9.29
N GLN A 164 37.55 -19.55 -8.16
CA GLN A 164 38.36 -20.77 -7.96
C GLN A 164 38.41 -21.11 -6.47
#